data_AF-A0A936SRQ4-F1
#
_entry.id   AF-A0A936SRQ4-F1
#
_cell.length_a   1.000
_cell.length_b   1.000
_cell.length_c   1.000
_cell.angle_alpha   90.00
_cell.angle_beta   90.00
_cell.angle_gamma   90.00
#
_symmetry.space_group_name_H-M   'P 1'
#
loop_
_entity.id
_entity.type
_entity.pdbx_description
1 polymer ?
#
loop_
_entity_poly.entity_id
_entity_poly.type
_entity_poly.pdbx_seq_one_letter_code
_entity_poly.pdbx_strand_id
1 'polypeptide(L)'
;MPALTDAQQRIAELTALNELAQTLNRALDLREALDAALPSIVEIMGLRSGWVFLRDETGAFKLAARHDLPPAISYPRPAWASECSCQELCVAGKLHKAVNIVRCSRLAMP
;
A
#
# COMPACT_ATOMS: atom_id res chain seq x y z
N MET A 1 15.52 23.93 -19.19
CA MET A 1 14.23 23.29 -18.91
C MET A 1 13.37 24.32 -18.19
N PRO A 2 12.18 24.71 -18.70
CA PRO A 2 11.35 25.67 -17.98
C PRO A 2 10.77 24.99 -16.74
N ALA A 3 10.79 25.69 -15.61
CA ALA A 3 10.09 25.26 -14.40
C ALA A 3 8.58 25.29 -14.66
N LEU A 4 7.86 24.25 -14.23
CA LEU A 4 6.41 24.21 -14.28
C LEU A 4 5.84 25.38 -13.48
N THR A 5 4.86 26.07 -14.05
CA THR A 5 4.11 27.12 -13.35
C THR A 5 3.20 26.49 -12.29
N ASP A 6 2.86 27.23 -11.22
CA ASP A 6 1.99 26.75 -10.12
C ASP A 6 0.66 26.17 -10.64
N ALA A 7 0.11 26.75 -11.70
CA ALA A 7 -1.08 26.27 -12.38
C ALA A 7 -0.89 24.91 -13.07
N GLN A 8 0.26 24.68 -13.70
CA GLN A 8 0.57 23.39 -14.34
C GLN A 8 0.77 22.29 -13.31
N GLN A 9 1.34 22.63 -12.15
CA GLN A 9 1.53 21.68 -11.05
C GLN A 9 0.19 21.28 -10.43
N ARG A 10 -0.70 22.24 -10.17
CA ARG A 10 -2.08 21.96 -9.72
C ARG A 10 -2.88 21.12 -10.72
N ILE A 11 -2.73 21.38 -12.02
CA ILE A 11 -3.39 20.58 -13.06
C ILE A 11 -2.87 19.14 -13.05
N ALA A 12 -1.55 18.94 -12.93
CA ALA A 12 -0.96 17.61 -12.86
C ALA A 12 -1.43 16.84 -11.60
N GLU A 13 -1.45 17.50 -10.44
CA GLU A 13 -1.98 16.91 -9.19
C GLU A 13 -3.45 16.52 -9.31
N LEU A 14 -4.30 17.42 -9.83
CA LEU A 14 -5.73 17.14 -10.02
C LEU A 14 -5.96 16.03 -11.06
N THR A 15 -5.13 15.96 -12.09
CA THR A 15 -5.21 14.93 -13.12
C THR A 15 -4.85 13.56 -12.54
N ALA A 16 -3.75 13.47 -11.79
CA ALA A 16 -3.35 12.24 -11.11
C ALA A 16 -4.40 11.76 -10.11
N LEU A 17 -4.98 12.68 -9.32
CA LEU A 17 -6.06 12.36 -8.38
C LEU A 17 -7.33 11.86 -9.10
N ASN A 18 -7.69 12.46 -10.24
CA ASN A 18 -8.86 12.08 -11.02
C ASN A 18 -8.66 10.72 -11.72
N GLU A 19 -7.47 10.46 -12.27
CA GLU A 19 -7.11 9.17 -12.84
C GLU A 19 -7.13 8.06 -11.79
N LEU A 20 -6.61 8.33 -10.59
CA LEU A 20 -6.71 7.42 -9.45
C LEU A 20 -8.17 7.15 -9.08
N ALA A 21 -8.99 8.19 -8.95
CA ALA A 21 -10.41 8.06 -8.63
C ALA A 21 -11.18 7.27 -9.70
N GLN A 22 -10.91 7.50 -10.98
CA GLN A 22 -11.54 6.74 -12.08
C GLN A 22 -11.10 5.28 -12.10
N THR A 23 -9.83 5.01 -11.83
CA THR A 23 -9.30 3.65 -11.73
C THR A 23 -9.97 2.89 -10.58
N LEU A 24 -10.07 3.54 -9.41
CA LEU A 24 -10.78 2.98 -8.25
C LEU A 24 -12.28 2.78 -8.52
N ASN A 25 -12.94 3.73 -9.20
CA ASN A 25 -14.37 3.65 -9.51
C ASN A 25 -14.72 2.64 -10.61
N ARG A 26 -13.77 2.30 -11.49
CA ARG A 26 -13.97 1.33 -12.58
C ARG A 26 -13.59 -0.10 -12.20
N ALA A 27 -12.85 -0.27 -11.11
CA ALA A 27 -12.49 -1.58 -10.62
C ALA A 27 -13.75 -2.33 -10.16
N LEU A 28 -14.00 -3.48 -10.78
CA LEU A 28 -15.11 -4.37 -10.44
C LEU A 28 -14.82 -5.17 -9.15
N ASP A 29 -13.54 -5.26 -8.79
CA ASP A 29 -13.03 -5.92 -7.59
C ASP A 29 -12.10 -4.95 -6.83
N LEU A 30 -12.28 -4.87 -5.51
CA LEU A 30 -11.42 -4.12 -4.60
C LEU A 30 -9.94 -4.47 -4.78
N ARG A 31 -9.62 -5.73 -5.08
CA ARG A 31 -8.25 -6.16 -5.36
C ARG A 31 -7.67 -5.48 -6.59
N GLU A 32 -8.40 -5.46 -7.69
CA GLU A 32 -7.96 -4.78 -8.93
C GLU A 32 -7.77 -3.28 -8.69
N ALA A 33 -8.67 -2.67 -7.92
CA ALA A 33 -8.57 -1.25 -7.53
C ALA A 33 -7.27 -0.98 -6.77
N LEU A 34 -6.96 -1.80 -5.77
CA LEU A 34 -5.78 -1.67 -4.93
C LEU A 34 -4.48 -1.95 -5.70
N ASP A 35 -4.47 -2.99 -6.53
CA ASP A 35 -3.31 -3.33 -7.36
C ASP A 35 -2.98 -2.22 -8.37
N ALA A 36 -4.00 -1.57 -8.94
CA ALA A 36 -3.79 -0.46 -9.87
C ALA A 36 -3.41 0.86 -9.18
N ALA A 37 -3.95 1.13 -7.99
CA ALA A 37 -3.71 2.38 -7.26
C ALA A 37 -2.37 2.42 -6.51
N LEU A 38 -1.92 1.27 -5.99
CA LEU A 38 -0.77 1.20 -5.08
C LEU A 38 0.54 1.73 -5.69
N PRO A 39 0.90 1.44 -6.96
CA PRO A 39 2.10 2.00 -7.59
C PRO A 39 2.13 3.54 -7.55
N SER A 40 1.04 4.18 -7.99
CA SER A 40 0.93 5.65 -8.00
C SER A 40 1.00 6.23 -6.59
N ILE A 41 0.38 5.57 -5.61
CA ILE A 41 0.44 6.01 -4.20
C ILE A 41 1.88 5.93 -3.67
N VAL A 42 2.61 4.84 -3.96
CA VAL A 42 4.01 4.67 -3.54
C VAL A 42 4.89 5.76 -4.15
N GLU A 43 4.71 6.04 -5.44
CA GLU A 43 5.44 7.08 -6.17
C GLU A 43 5.16 8.48 -5.60
N ILE A 44 3.89 8.85 -5.42
CA ILE A 44 3.49 10.16 -4.86
C ILE A 44 4.04 10.37 -3.44
N MET A 45 4.10 9.31 -2.63
CA MET A 45 4.66 9.39 -1.28
C MET A 45 6.20 9.37 -1.25
N GLY A 46 6.88 9.21 -2.40
CA GLY A 46 8.34 9.09 -2.46
C GLY A 46 8.87 7.84 -1.77
N LEU A 47 8.07 6.77 -1.72
CA LEU A 47 8.46 5.48 -1.15
C LEU A 47 9.00 4.56 -2.25
N ARG A 48 9.73 3.51 -1.85
CA ARG A 48 10.25 2.50 -2.80
C ARG A 48 9.35 1.29 -2.97
N SER A 49 8.50 1.01 -2.00
CA SER A 49 7.76 -0.25 -1.92
C SER A 49 6.47 -0.05 -1.14
N GLY A 50 5.43 -0.79 -1.48
CA GLY A 50 4.17 -0.79 -0.77
C GLY A 50 3.46 -2.13 -0.85
N TRP A 51 2.64 -2.45 0.15
CA TRP A 51 1.74 -3.60 0.12
C TRP A 51 0.51 -3.38 0.99
N VAL A 52 -0.59 -4.00 0.59
CA VAL A 52 -1.87 -3.91 1.28
C VAL A 52 -2.34 -5.30 1.66
N PHE A 53 -2.73 -5.45 2.93
CA PHE A 53 -3.43 -6.63 3.40
C PHE A 53 -4.90 -6.30 3.64
N LEU A 54 -5.77 -7.21 3.22
CA LEU A 54 -7.17 -7.23 3.63
C LEU A 54 -7.36 -8.32 4.68
N ARG A 55 -8.18 -8.02 5.70
CA ARG A 55 -8.58 -8.99 6.71
C ARG A 55 -9.98 -9.48 6.37
N ASP A 56 -10.15 -10.78 6.21
CA ASP A 56 -11.47 -11.36 5.94
C ASP A 56 -12.28 -11.60 7.23
N GLU A 57 -13.50 -12.10 7.07
CA GLU A 57 -14.43 -12.38 8.17
C GLU A 57 -13.92 -13.45 9.14
N THR A 58 -13.04 -14.35 8.68
CA THR A 58 -12.38 -15.34 9.55
C THR A 58 -11.26 -14.74 10.39
N GLY A 59 -10.91 -13.47 10.11
CA GLY A 59 -9.83 -12.75 10.75
C GLY A 59 -8.48 -12.95 10.08
N ALA A 60 -8.42 -13.70 8.96
CA ALA A 60 -7.18 -13.99 8.25
C ALA A 60 -6.74 -12.81 7.37
N PHE A 61 -5.45 -12.50 7.39
CA PHE A 61 -4.87 -11.49 6.52
C PHE A 61 -4.48 -12.08 5.16
N LYS A 62 -5.00 -11.50 4.09
CA LYS A 62 -4.66 -11.85 2.70
C LYS A 62 -3.96 -10.69 2.03
N LEU A 63 -2.84 -10.98 1.37
CA LEU A 63 -2.14 -9.98 0.56
C LEU A 63 -3.05 -9.60 -0.61
N ALA A 64 -3.51 -8.35 -0.62
CA ALA A 64 -4.43 -7.83 -1.62
C ALA A 64 -3.68 -7.16 -2.77
N ALA A 65 -2.70 -6.33 -2.44
CA ALA A 65 -1.87 -5.64 -3.43
C ALA A 65 -0.41 -5.53 -2.99
N ARG A 66 0.49 -5.40 -3.98
CA ARG A 66 1.94 -5.26 -3.75
C ARG A 66 2.63 -4.47 -4.86
N HIS A 67 3.64 -3.70 -4.49
CA HIS A 67 4.49 -2.96 -5.40
C HIS A 67 5.93 -2.94 -4.87
N ASP A 68 6.88 -3.40 -5.69
CA ASP A 68 8.33 -3.43 -5.42
C ASP A 68 8.72 -3.95 -4.02
N LEU A 69 8.23 -5.14 -3.69
CA LEU A 69 8.47 -5.76 -2.38
C LEU A 69 9.98 -5.94 -2.11
N PRO A 70 10.45 -5.59 -0.90
CA PRO A 70 11.84 -5.84 -0.53
C PRO A 70 12.13 -7.35 -0.45
N PRO A 71 13.40 -7.78 -0.66
CA PRO A 71 13.76 -9.20 -0.71
C PRO A 71 13.40 -10.02 0.54
N ALA A 72 13.36 -9.39 1.71
CA ALA A 72 12.96 -10.02 2.98
C ALA A 72 11.50 -10.53 2.94
N ILE A 73 10.66 -9.93 2.10
CA ILE A 73 9.27 -10.30 1.90
C ILE A 73 8.96 -10.47 0.41
N SER A 74 9.84 -11.13 -0.36
CA SER A 74 9.47 -11.55 -1.71
C SER A 74 8.17 -12.38 -1.68
N TYR A 75 7.36 -12.32 -2.72
CA TYR A 75 6.15 -13.13 -2.84
C TYR A 75 6.21 -14.01 -4.09
N PRO A 76 5.87 -15.31 -3.99
CA PRO A 76 5.32 -16.00 -2.81
C PRO A 76 6.38 -16.42 -1.76
N ARG A 77 6.02 -16.45 -0.47
CA ARG A 77 6.85 -16.99 0.64
C ARG A 77 5.96 -17.57 1.76
N PRO A 78 6.42 -18.56 2.53
CA PRO A 78 5.71 -19.02 3.72
C PRO A 78 5.56 -17.94 4.80
N ALA A 79 6.44 -16.93 4.83
CA ALA A 79 6.40 -15.82 5.81
C ALA A 79 5.11 -15.01 5.78
N TRP A 80 4.33 -15.10 4.70
CA TRP A 80 3.02 -14.47 4.57
C TRP A 80 1.89 -15.25 5.27
N ALA A 81 2.14 -16.50 5.67
CA ALA A 81 1.15 -17.39 6.31
C ALA A 81 1.03 -17.18 7.83
N SER A 82 2.05 -16.62 8.49
CA SER A 82 2.03 -16.30 9.93
C SER A 82 1.89 -14.80 10.15
N GLU A 83 1.26 -14.37 11.23
CA GLU A 83 1.11 -12.95 11.56
C GLU A 83 2.47 -12.24 11.78
N CYS A 84 2.55 -10.96 11.42
CA CYS A 84 3.66 -10.07 11.78
C CYS A 84 3.32 -9.26 13.04
N SER A 85 4.34 -8.64 13.67
CA SER A 85 4.12 -7.68 14.76
C SER A 85 3.16 -6.54 14.39
N CYS A 86 3.14 -6.13 13.11
CA CYS A 86 2.18 -5.15 12.59
C CYS A 86 0.73 -5.63 12.64
N GLN A 87 0.50 -6.90 12.30
CA GLN A 87 -0.82 -7.52 12.26
C GLN A 87 -1.31 -7.81 13.68
N GLU A 88 -0.44 -8.28 14.57
CA GLU A 88 -0.75 -8.45 16.00
C GLU A 88 -1.22 -7.13 16.64
N LEU A 89 -0.50 -6.02 16.39
CA LEU A 89 -0.90 -4.70 16.89
C LEU A 89 -2.22 -4.21 16.28
N CYS A 90 -2.49 -4.54 15.02
CA CYS A 90 -3.75 -4.23 14.35
C CYS A 90 -4.91 -4.99 15.01
N VAL A 91 -4.77 -6.30 15.21
CA VAL A 91 -5.76 -7.16 15.87
C VAL A 91 -6.00 -6.72 17.32
N ALA A 92 -4.95 -6.30 18.02
CA ALA A 92 -5.04 -5.79 19.39
C ALA A 92 -5.58 -4.34 19.49
N GLY A 93 -5.90 -3.68 18.38
CA GLY A 93 -6.41 -2.30 18.37
C GLY A 93 -5.38 -1.25 18.81
N LYS A 94 -4.08 -1.54 18.71
CA LYS A 94 -3.00 -0.68 19.24
C LYS A 94 -2.46 0.34 18.23
N LEU A 95 -2.92 0.30 16.98
CA LEU A 95 -2.55 1.23 15.89
C LEU A 95 -3.42 2.50 15.92
N HIS A 96 -3.25 3.33 16.95
CA HIS A 96 -4.14 4.46 17.26
C HIS A 96 -3.85 5.76 16.49
N LYS A 97 -2.76 5.83 15.72
CA LYS A 97 -2.42 7.01 14.91
C LYS A 97 -2.85 6.83 13.46
N ALA A 98 -3.04 7.93 12.73
CA ALA A 98 -3.29 7.88 11.28
C ALA A 98 -2.12 7.21 10.52
N VAL A 99 -0.88 7.45 10.99
CA VAL A 99 0.34 6.80 10.48
C VAL A 99 1.06 6.15 11.66
N ASN A 100 1.32 4.85 11.57
CA ASN A 100 2.04 4.08 12.58
C ASN A 100 3.33 3.52 11.97
N ILE A 101 4.47 3.83 12.58
CA ILE A 101 5.77 3.25 12.21
C ILE A 101 6.04 2.07 13.15
N VAL A 102 6.07 0.86 12.60
CA VAL A 102 6.27 -0.38 13.36
C VAL A 102 7.45 -1.14 12.78
N ARG A 103 8.31 -1.68 13.64
CA ARG A 103 9.33 -2.65 13.22
C ARG A 103 8.65 -3.97 12.90
N CYS A 104 8.43 -4.22 11.60
CA CYS A 104 7.81 -5.45 11.14
C CYS A 104 8.79 -6.63 11.31
N SER A 105 8.36 -7.68 12.01
CA SER A 105 9.15 -8.91 12.15
C SER A 105 9.48 -9.58 10.80
N ARG A 106 8.64 -9.41 9.76
CA ARG A 106 8.92 -9.94 8.41
C ARG A 106 10.00 -9.17 7.65
N LEU A 107 10.29 -7.93 8.05
CA LEU A 107 11.36 -7.11 7.48
C LEU A 107 12.67 -7.23 8.26
N ALA A 108 12.64 -7.86 9.44
CA ALA A 108 13.85 -8.21 10.14
C ALA A 108 14.59 -9.25 9.31
N MET A 109 15.72 -8.84 8.72
CA MET A 109 16.66 -9.77 8.12
C MET A 109 17.36 -10.51 9.27
N PRO A 110 17.55 -11.84 9.19
CA PRO A 110 18.44 -12.54 10.12
C PRO A 110 19.89 -12.06 9.97
#